data_AF-A0A7S0GUZ5-F1
#
_entry.id   AF-A0A7S0GUZ5-F1
#
_cell.length_a   1.000
_cell.length_b   1.000
_cell.length_c   1.000
_cell.angle_alpha   90.00
_cell.angle_beta   90.00
_cell.angle_gamma   90.00
#
_symmetry.space_group_name_H-M   'P 1'
#
loop_
_entity.id
_entity.type
_entity.pdbx_description
1 polymer ?
#
loop_
_entity_poly.entity_id
_entity_poly.type
_entity_poly.pdbx_seq_one_letter_code
_entity_poly.pdbx_strand_id
1 'polypeptide(L)'
;SLSMAQAAIRCVRAVKARALGVRAGLPRRTFRMTRPRWGLDEFFYSGPAASGESWSEEVLRKKSVEDLHKLWFVLVKERNMLYTRKYDCFKRKVEMEGQNRIKKVQKSMRNIKKVLGEREREAIDRVIDDLMQEHNLKSRKQAMEMLPEKPPKKYPHPYPTIPEAAKYIS
;
A
#
# COMPACT_ATOMS: atom_id res chain seq x y z
N SER A 1 16.57 32.71 -40.91
CA SER A 1 15.95 31.53 -41.56
C SER A 1 15.95 30.24 -40.72
N LEU A 2 16.68 30.15 -39.59
CA LEU A 2 16.74 28.94 -38.74
C LEU A 2 15.48 28.63 -37.90
N SER A 3 14.54 29.58 -37.74
CA SER A 3 13.34 29.42 -36.91
C SER A 3 12.31 28.44 -37.51
N MET A 4 12.09 28.49 -38.83
CA MET A 4 11.08 27.64 -39.47
C MET A 4 11.50 26.16 -39.54
N ALA A 5 12.79 25.89 -39.75
CA ALA A 5 13.32 24.53 -39.72
C ALA A 5 13.21 23.89 -38.31
N GLN A 6 13.48 24.68 -37.26
CA GLN A 6 13.31 24.22 -35.88
C GLN A 6 11.83 24.00 -35.49
N ALA A 7 10.92 24.81 -36.03
CA ALA A 7 9.48 24.62 -35.86
C ALA A 7 8.98 23.34 -36.56
N ALA A 8 9.45 23.07 -37.77
CA ALA A 8 9.11 21.85 -38.51
C ALA A 8 9.59 20.58 -37.78
N ILE A 9 10.82 20.58 -37.25
CA ILE A 9 11.37 19.45 -36.48
C ILE A 9 10.58 19.20 -35.20
N ARG A 10 10.13 20.26 -34.51
CA ARG A 10 9.25 20.16 -33.33
C ARG A 10 7.88 19.57 -33.69
N CYS A 11 7.31 19.99 -34.81
CA CYS A 11 6.01 19.51 -35.28
C CYS A 11 6.06 18.02 -35.65
N VAL A 12 7.09 17.60 -36.40
CA VAL A 12 7.27 16.20 -36.80
C VAL A 12 7.51 15.28 -35.60
N ARG A 13 8.28 15.72 -34.58
CA ARG A 13 8.47 14.96 -33.34
C ARG A 13 7.17 14.82 -32.53
N ALA A 14 6.35 15.86 -32.47
CA ALA A 14 5.06 15.84 -31.76
C ALA A 14 4.04 14.91 -32.45
N VAL A 15 4.00 14.90 -33.79
CA VAL A 15 3.14 14.01 -34.57
C VAL A 15 3.57 12.55 -34.44
N LYS A 16 4.88 12.27 -34.49
CA LYS A 16 5.42 10.90 -34.34
C LYS A 16 5.19 10.33 -32.93
N ALA A 17 5.20 11.17 -31.89
CA ALA A 17 4.88 10.77 -30.52
C ALA A 17 3.39 10.41 -30.32
N ARG A 18 2.47 11.02 -31.09
CA ARG A 18 1.03 10.70 -31.08
C ARG A 18 0.70 9.39 -31.79
N ALA A 19 1.43 9.06 -32.86
CA ALA A 19 1.19 7.87 -33.68
C ALA A 19 1.60 6.54 -33.00
N LEU A 20 2.53 6.59 -32.03
CA LEU A 20 3.06 5.38 -31.38
C LEU A 20 2.25 4.92 -30.15
N GLY A 21 1.14 5.58 -29.81
CA GLY A 21 0.35 5.19 -28.63
C GLY A 21 1.12 5.26 -27.30
N VAL A 22 2.36 5.75 -27.31
CA VAL A 22 3.16 6.03 -26.13
C VAL A 22 2.56 7.28 -25.53
N ARG A 23 1.57 7.09 -24.66
CA ARG A 23 1.26 8.09 -23.63
C ARG A 23 2.61 8.42 -23.00
N ALA A 24 3.15 9.59 -23.32
CA ALA A 24 4.29 10.13 -22.60
C ALA A 24 3.88 10.06 -21.14
N GLY A 25 4.46 9.10 -20.41
CA GLY A 25 4.25 8.96 -18.99
C GLY A 25 4.56 10.33 -18.42
N LEU A 26 3.53 11.02 -17.94
CA LEU A 26 3.72 12.22 -17.15
C LEU A 26 4.81 11.87 -16.15
N PRO A 27 5.86 12.69 -16.00
CA PRO A 27 6.89 12.40 -15.03
C PRO A 27 6.16 12.19 -13.70
N ARG A 28 6.15 10.93 -13.24
CA ARG A 28 5.68 10.57 -11.90
C ARG A 28 6.47 11.51 -11.03
N ARG A 29 5.80 12.50 -10.42
CA ARG A 29 6.47 13.51 -9.60
C ARG A 29 7.24 12.73 -8.54
N THR A 30 8.54 12.55 -8.76
CA THR A 30 9.43 11.96 -7.78
C THR A 30 9.34 12.84 -6.56
N PHE A 31 9.32 12.19 -5.40
CA PHE A 31 9.12 12.80 -4.10
C PHE A 31 10.17 13.87 -3.83
N ARG A 32 9.94 15.08 -4.34
CA ARG A 32 10.62 16.28 -3.89
C ARG A 32 9.83 16.73 -2.68
N MET A 33 10.36 16.41 -1.50
CA MET A 33 10.00 17.10 -0.26
C MET A 33 9.86 18.58 -0.61
N THR A 34 8.69 19.15 -0.31
CA THR A 34 8.36 20.53 -0.70
C THR A 34 9.56 21.41 -0.37
N ARG A 35 10.09 22.13 -1.36
CA ARG A 35 11.22 23.06 -1.14
C ARG A 35 10.87 23.92 0.09
N PRO A 36 11.77 24.10 1.06
CA PRO A 36 11.50 24.98 2.19
C PRO A 36 11.16 26.33 1.59
N ARG A 37 9.91 26.76 1.74
CA ARG A 37 9.45 27.98 1.07
C ARG A 37 9.98 29.17 1.83
N TRP A 38 10.08 29.05 3.15
CA TRP A 38 10.42 30.12 4.09
C TRP A 38 11.54 29.75 5.08
N GLY A 39 12.32 28.69 4.84
CA GLY A 39 13.48 28.35 5.67
C GLY A 39 13.15 28.20 7.15
N LEU A 40 13.85 28.96 8.01
CA LEU A 40 13.65 28.94 9.46
C LEU A 40 12.34 29.62 9.90
N ASP A 41 11.76 30.49 9.08
CA ASP A 41 10.51 31.19 9.41
C ASP A 41 9.32 30.22 9.52
N GLU A 42 9.42 29.02 8.95
CA GLU A 42 8.42 27.94 9.11
C GLU A 42 8.22 27.55 10.59
N PHE A 43 9.18 27.81 11.48
CA PHE A 43 9.09 27.51 12.91
C PHE A 43 8.42 28.60 13.76
N PHE A 44 8.30 29.83 13.24
CA PHE A 44 7.85 30.99 14.02
C PHE A 44 6.51 31.55 13.56
N TYR A 45 6.04 31.20 12.36
CA TYR A 45 4.74 31.63 11.88
C TYR A 45 3.60 30.86 12.57
N SER A 46 3.09 31.41 13.66
CA SER A 46 1.81 30.96 14.23
C SER A 46 0.68 31.67 13.49
N GLY A 47 0.14 31.03 12.45
CA GLY A 47 -1.14 31.42 11.87
C GLY A 47 -2.26 31.45 12.95
N PRO A 48 -3.49 31.86 12.59
CA PRO A 48 -4.55 32.17 13.55
C PRO A 48 -4.79 31.08 14.62
N ALA A 49 -5.21 31.50 15.82
CA ALA A 49 -5.50 30.61 16.94
C ALA A 49 -6.67 29.65 16.63
N ALA A 50 -7.60 30.08 15.77
CA ALA A 50 -8.66 29.24 15.23
C ALA A 50 -8.07 28.15 14.33
N SER A 51 -8.31 26.89 14.68
CA SER A 51 -7.87 25.73 13.91
C SER A 51 -9.05 24.80 13.61
N GLY A 52 -9.02 24.20 12.41
CA GLY A 52 -10.00 23.19 12.00
C GLY A 52 -9.97 21.93 12.86
N GLU A 53 -10.76 20.94 12.47
CA GLU A 53 -10.82 19.66 13.17
C GLU A 53 -9.62 18.75 12.88
N SER A 54 -9.37 17.81 13.81
CA SER A 54 -8.34 16.79 13.60
C SER A 54 -8.71 15.85 12.46
N TRP A 55 -7.72 15.31 11.75
CA TRP A 55 -7.94 14.32 10.70
C TRP A 55 -8.58 13.05 11.28
N SER A 56 -9.80 12.73 10.83
CA SER A 56 -10.51 11.52 11.23
C SER A 56 -9.97 10.28 10.51
N GLU A 57 -10.05 9.12 11.17
CA GLU A 57 -9.60 7.84 10.58
C GLU A 57 -10.32 7.53 9.26
N GLU A 58 -11.63 7.79 9.20
CA GLU A 58 -12.44 7.52 8.01
C GLU A 58 -11.96 8.30 6.77
N VAL A 59 -11.58 9.58 6.95
CA VAL A 59 -11.03 10.40 5.86
C VAL A 59 -9.64 9.89 5.46
N LEU A 60 -8.82 9.48 6.42
CA LEU A 60 -7.45 8.99 6.18
C LEU A 60 -7.45 7.62 5.47
N ARG A 61 -8.41 6.74 5.75
CA ARG A 61 -8.57 5.45 5.06
C ARG A 61 -8.76 5.62 3.54
N LYS A 62 -9.43 6.71 3.12
CA LYS A 62 -9.69 7.03 1.70
C LYS A 62 -8.48 7.65 0.97
N LYS A 63 -7.34 7.87 1.64
CA LYS A 63 -6.13 8.50 1.06
C LYS A 63 -5.06 7.49 0.66
N SER A 64 -4.30 7.82 -0.38
CA SER A 64 -3.14 7.04 -0.82
C SER A 64 -2.02 7.06 0.23
N VAL A 65 -1.15 6.04 0.25
CA VAL A 65 0.02 6.00 1.14
C VAL A 65 0.94 7.20 0.89
N GLU A 66 1.12 7.58 -0.38
CA GLU A 66 1.92 8.76 -0.77
C GLU A 66 1.35 10.06 -0.18
N ASP A 67 0.03 10.23 -0.15
CA ASP A 67 -0.60 11.43 0.40
C ASP A 67 -0.60 11.44 1.93
N LEU A 68 -0.74 10.27 2.57
CA LEU A 68 -0.55 10.14 4.02
C LEU A 68 0.88 10.52 4.42
N HIS A 69 1.87 10.11 3.63
CA HIS A 69 3.27 10.47 3.86
C HIS A 69 3.49 11.99 3.73
N LYS A 70 2.94 12.62 2.69
CA LYS A 70 3.00 14.09 2.54
C LYS A 70 2.31 14.79 3.71
N LEU A 71 1.12 14.33 4.09
CA LEU A 71 0.37 14.88 5.20
C LEU A 71 1.14 14.77 6.52
N TRP A 72 1.83 13.64 6.75
CA TRP A 72 2.69 13.47 7.91
C TRP A 72 3.73 14.58 8.04
N PHE A 73 4.42 14.95 6.95
CA PHE A 73 5.40 16.04 7.00
C PHE A 73 4.77 17.40 7.25
N VAL A 74 3.59 17.66 6.69
CA VAL A 74 2.83 18.89 6.99
C VAL A 74 2.52 18.96 8.49
N LEU A 75 2.05 17.85 9.07
CA LEU A 75 1.74 17.77 10.50
C LEU A 75 3.00 17.86 11.38
N VAL A 76 4.14 17.32 10.95
CA VAL A 76 5.40 17.42 11.68
C VAL A 76 5.88 18.87 11.74
N LYS A 77 5.84 19.60 10.61
CA LYS A 77 6.22 21.02 10.57
C LYS A 77 5.34 21.86 11.49
N GLU A 78 4.04 21.65 11.37
CA GLU A 78 3.03 22.27 12.22
C GLU A 78 3.28 21.98 13.71
N ARG A 79 3.50 20.72 14.07
CA ARG A 79 3.81 20.32 15.45
C ARG A 79 5.08 20.99 15.97
N ASN A 80 6.13 21.06 15.15
CA ASN A 80 7.40 21.67 15.54
C ASN A 80 7.24 23.18 15.77
N MET A 81 6.54 23.88 14.88
CA MET A 81 6.20 25.31 15.05
C MET A 81 5.42 25.54 16.36
N LEU A 82 4.40 24.72 16.64
CA LEU A 82 3.61 24.87 17.87
C LEU A 82 4.43 24.62 19.13
N TYR A 83 5.40 23.69 19.11
CA TYR A 83 6.28 23.48 20.25
C TYR A 83 7.25 24.64 20.47
N THR A 84 7.80 25.21 19.40
CA THR A 84 8.61 26.43 19.48
C THR A 84 7.79 27.56 20.12
N ARG A 85 6.55 27.77 19.66
CA ARG A 85 5.64 28.77 20.22
C ARG A 85 5.30 28.50 21.68
N LYS A 86 5.00 27.24 22.04
CA LYS A 86 4.71 26.84 23.42
C LYS A 86 5.89 27.16 24.35
N TYR A 87 7.11 26.88 23.88
CA TYR A 87 8.32 27.16 24.64
C TYR A 87 8.56 28.68 24.81
N ASP A 88 8.36 29.46 23.75
CA ASP A 88 8.45 30.92 23.80
C ASP A 88 7.44 31.53 24.78
N CYS A 89 6.17 31.09 24.72
CA CYS A 89 5.13 31.47 25.70
C CYS A 89 5.52 31.10 27.13
N PHE A 90 6.02 29.88 27.35
CA PHE A 90 6.52 29.44 28.65
C PHE A 90 7.66 30.33 29.18
N LYS A 91 8.62 30.68 28.32
CA LYS A 91 9.73 31.58 28.67
C LYS A 91 9.26 32.99 29.02
N ARG A 92 8.27 33.50 28.29
CA ARG A 92 7.63 34.81 28.54
C ARG A 92 6.64 34.80 29.70
N LYS A 93 6.34 33.62 30.28
CA LYS A 93 5.29 33.43 31.30
C LYS A 93 3.92 33.91 30.83
N VAL A 94 3.62 33.72 29.54
CA VAL A 94 2.32 34.05 28.93
C VAL A 94 1.64 32.76 28.50
N GLU A 95 0.32 32.71 28.63
CA GLU A 95 -0.47 31.57 28.18
C GLU A 95 -0.45 31.44 26.65
N MET A 96 -0.35 30.22 26.14
CA MET A 96 -0.31 29.99 24.70
C MET A 96 -1.73 30.03 24.13
N GLU A 97 -1.96 30.89 23.14
CA GLU A 97 -3.20 30.84 22.36
C GLU A 97 -3.31 29.53 21.58
N GLY A 98 -4.48 28.88 21.63
CA GLY A 98 -4.76 27.72 20.79
C GLY A 98 -4.00 26.43 21.17
N GLN A 99 -3.67 26.21 22.45
CA GLN A 99 -3.03 24.96 22.93
C GLN A 99 -3.69 23.66 22.45
N ASN A 100 -5.02 23.69 22.25
CA ASN A 100 -5.79 22.57 21.73
C ASN A 100 -5.30 22.10 20.35
N ARG A 101 -4.70 22.98 19.56
CA ARG A 101 -4.13 22.66 18.23
C ARG A 101 -3.04 21.60 18.33
N ILE A 102 -2.21 21.62 19.38
CA ILE A 102 -1.18 20.58 19.62
C ILE A 102 -1.86 19.21 19.77
N LYS A 103 -2.93 19.14 20.59
CA LYS A 103 -3.69 17.90 20.80
C LYS A 103 -4.33 17.41 19.49
N LYS A 104 -4.89 18.32 18.68
CA LYS A 104 -5.49 17.99 17.37
C LYS A 104 -4.45 17.44 16.37
N VAL A 105 -3.26 18.04 16.32
CA VAL A 105 -2.15 17.57 15.47
C VAL A 105 -1.66 16.19 15.92
N GLN A 106 -1.43 16.00 17.22
CA GLN A 106 -1.03 14.71 17.79
C GLN A 106 -2.08 13.62 17.55
N LYS A 107 -3.37 13.95 17.66
CA LYS A 107 -4.48 13.03 17.34
C LYS A 107 -4.43 12.63 15.86
N SER A 108 -4.27 13.60 14.96
CA SER A 108 -4.15 13.36 13.52
C SER A 108 -2.96 12.44 13.20
N MET A 109 -1.80 12.67 13.82
CA MET A 109 -0.61 11.82 13.64
C MET A 109 -0.83 10.40 14.16
N ARG A 110 -1.47 10.21 15.32
CA ARG A 110 -1.85 8.87 15.81
C ARG A 110 -2.77 8.16 14.84
N ASN A 111 -3.77 8.85 14.31
CA ASN A 111 -4.71 8.26 13.35
C ASN A 111 -4.01 7.81 12.07
N ILE A 112 -3.04 8.59 11.55
CA ILE A 112 -2.22 8.17 10.39
C ILE A 112 -1.47 6.88 10.70
N LYS A 113 -0.78 6.80 11.85
CA LYS A 113 -0.06 5.59 12.27
C LYS A 113 -0.99 4.38 12.38
N LYS A 114 -2.17 4.58 12.96
CA LYS A 114 -3.17 3.53 13.11
C LYS A 114 -3.62 2.99 11.74
N VAL A 115 -4.00 3.87 10.81
CA VAL A 115 -4.44 3.48 9.46
C VAL A 115 -3.33 2.75 8.69
N LEU A 116 -2.07 3.19 8.81
CA LEU A 116 -0.95 2.49 8.17
C LEU A 116 -0.72 1.10 8.78
N GLY A 117 -0.78 0.98 10.11
CA GLY A 117 -0.63 -0.32 10.78
C GLY A 117 -1.77 -1.29 10.51
N GLU A 118 -3.00 -0.80 10.31
CA GLU A 118 -4.11 -1.64 9.86
C GLU A 118 -3.90 -2.17 8.45
N ARG A 119 -3.46 -1.31 7.51
CA ARG A 119 -3.16 -1.74 6.13
C ARG A 119 -2.02 -2.76 6.08
N GLU A 120 -1.02 -2.59 6.93
CA GLU A 120 0.09 -3.53 7.06
C GLU A 120 -0.38 -4.88 7.59
N ARG A 121 -1.20 -4.88 8.66
CA ARG A 121 -1.82 -6.11 9.17
C ARG A 121 -2.66 -6.81 8.12
N GLU A 122 -3.55 -6.09 7.43
CA GLU A 122 -4.39 -6.65 6.36
C GLU A 122 -3.56 -7.25 5.22
N ALA A 123 -2.38 -6.69 4.92
CA ALA A 123 -1.49 -7.24 3.90
C ALA A 123 -0.78 -8.52 4.39
N ILE A 124 -0.33 -8.53 5.64
CA ILE A 124 0.29 -9.70 6.28
C ILE A 124 -0.72 -10.86 6.38
N ASP A 125 -1.94 -10.57 6.83
CA ASP A 125 -2.99 -11.58 7.00
C ASP A 125 -3.29 -12.29 5.67
N ARG A 126 -3.38 -11.54 4.56
CA ARG A 126 -3.55 -12.13 3.21
C ARG A 126 -2.40 -13.05 2.83
N VAL A 127 -1.16 -12.65 3.09
CA VAL A 127 0.02 -13.47 2.79
C VAL A 127 0.01 -14.75 3.63
N ILE A 128 -0.36 -14.65 4.91
CA ILE A 128 -0.49 -15.81 5.79
C ILE A 128 -1.56 -16.77 5.25
N ASP A 129 -2.73 -16.26 4.87
CA ASP A 129 -3.81 -17.06 4.31
C ASP A 129 -3.37 -17.81 3.04
N ASP A 130 -2.67 -17.14 2.12
CA ASP A 130 -2.15 -17.75 0.89
C ASP A 130 -1.15 -18.88 1.20
N LEU A 131 -0.22 -18.64 2.14
CA LEU A 131 0.76 -19.66 2.57
C LEU A 131 0.10 -20.87 3.24
N MET A 132 -0.94 -20.63 4.06
CA MET A 132 -1.71 -21.70 4.69
C MET A 132 -2.43 -22.56 3.64
N GLN A 133 -3.00 -21.95 2.62
CA GLN A 133 -3.63 -22.66 1.51
C GLN A 133 -2.62 -23.50 0.73
N GLU A 134 -1.46 -22.93 0.40
CA GLU A 134 -0.39 -23.67 -0.28
C GLU A 134 0.07 -24.88 0.51
N HIS A 135 0.29 -24.72 1.82
CA HIS A 135 0.68 -25.82 2.70
C HIS A 135 -0.38 -26.93 2.69
N ASN A 136 -1.66 -26.58 2.88
CA ASN A 136 -2.77 -27.53 2.86
C ASN A 136 -2.87 -28.28 1.53
N LEU A 137 -2.68 -27.58 0.41
CA LEU A 137 -2.66 -28.19 -0.93
C LEU A 137 -1.48 -29.15 -1.10
N LYS A 138 -0.29 -28.80 -0.60
CA LYS A 138 0.89 -29.69 -0.62
C LYS A 138 0.65 -30.95 0.20
N SER A 139 0.16 -30.81 1.43
CA SER A 139 -0.17 -31.95 2.30
C SER A 139 -1.22 -32.87 1.64
N ARG A 140 -2.24 -32.29 1.01
CA ARG A 140 -3.27 -33.06 0.28
C ARG A 140 -2.71 -33.77 -0.95
N LYS A 141 -1.86 -33.12 -1.74
CA LYS A 141 -1.20 -33.72 -2.92
C LYS A 141 -0.32 -34.90 -2.50
N GLN A 142 0.49 -34.71 -1.46
CA GLN A 142 1.33 -35.75 -0.90
C GLN A 142 0.51 -36.94 -0.40
N ALA A 143 -0.60 -36.70 0.31
CA ALA A 143 -1.49 -37.77 0.76
C ALA A 143 -2.10 -38.55 -0.42
N MET A 144 -2.45 -37.86 -1.51
CA MET A 144 -2.98 -38.48 -2.73
C MET A 144 -1.91 -39.30 -3.46
N GLU A 145 -0.66 -38.84 -3.46
CA GLU A 145 0.48 -39.54 -4.05
C GLU A 145 0.92 -40.77 -3.25
N MET A 146 0.73 -40.74 -1.92
CA MET A 146 0.97 -41.87 -1.02
C MET A 146 -0.11 -42.95 -1.08
N LEU A 147 -1.19 -42.74 -1.85
CA LEU A 147 -2.18 -43.79 -2.08
C LEU A 147 -1.56 -44.90 -2.94
N PRO A 148 -1.78 -46.18 -2.59
CA PRO A 148 -1.32 -47.28 -3.43
C PRO A 148 -1.96 -47.14 -4.83
N GLU A 149 -1.17 -47.39 -5.88
CA GLU A 149 -1.67 -47.39 -7.25
C GLU A 149 -2.94 -48.27 -7.35
N LYS A 150 -3.86 -47.88 -8.25
CA LYS A 150 -5.17 -48.52 -8.42
C LYS A 150 -5.04 -50.04 -8.31
N PRO A 151 -5.92 -50.70 -7.53
CA PRO A 151 -5.88 -52.14 -7.44
C PRO A 151 -5.99 -52.74 -8.84
N PRO A 152 -5.30 -53.86 -9.12
CA PRO A 152 -5.26 -54.44 -10.45
C PRO A 152 -6.67 -54.61 -10.99
N LYS A 153 -6.91 -54.17 -12.24
CA LYS A 153 -8.24 -54.23 -12.90
C LYS A 153 -8.80 -55.65 -13.05
N LYS A 154 -8.00 -56.68 -12.77
CA LYS A 154 -8.41 -58.08 -12.73
C LYS A 154 -8.10 -58.63 -11.35
N TYR A 155 -9.14 -58.82 -10.56
CA TYR A 155 -9.06 -59.72 -9.42
C TYR A 155 -9.14 -61.15 -9.96
N PRO A 156 -8.26 -62.07 -9.54
CA PRO A 156 -8.45 -63.49 -9.80
C PRO A 156 -9.85 -63.85 -9.29
N HIS A 157 -10.72 -64.31 -10.19
CA HIS A 157 -12.04 -64.74 -9.80
C HIS A 157 -11.86 -65.95 -8.87
N PRO A 158 -12.46 -65.98 -7.66
CA PRO A 158 -12.25 -67.05 -6.68
C PRO A 158 -12.80 -68.42 -7.12
N TYR A 159 -13.35 -68.51 -8.33
CA TYR A 159 -13.91 -69.73 -8.88
C TYR A 159 -13.26 -69.97 -10.25
N PRO A 160 -12.90 -71.22 -10.56
CA PRO A 160 -12.35 -71.58 -11.86
C PRO A 160 -13.32 -71.14 -12.96
N THR A 161 -12.76 -70.70 -14.09
CA THR A 161 -13.60 -70.32 -15.23
C THR A 161 -14.42 -71.53 -15.70
N ILE A 162 -15.61 -71.30 -16.27
CA ILE A 162 -16.55 -72.37 -16.66
C ILE A 162 -15.87 -73.53 -17.44
N PRO A 163 -14.95 -73.28 -18.39
CA PRO A 163 -14.22 -74.35 -19.09
C PRO A 163 -13.20 -75.11 -18.22
N GLU A 164 -12.67 -74.47 -17.19
CA GLU A 164 -11.71 -75.03 -16.23
C GLU A 164 -12.42 -75.87 -15.17
N ALA A 165 -13.59 -75.44 -14.70
CA ALA A 165 -14.45 -76.20 -13.80
C ALA A 165 -14.96 -77.50 -14.45
N ALA A 166 -15.24 -77.47 -15.75
CA ALA A 166 -15.72 -78.64 -16.50
C ALA A 166 -14.71 -79.81 -16.53
N LYS A 167 -13.40 -79.54 -16.36
CA LYS A 167 -12.35 -80.57 -16.29
C LYS A 167 -12.46 -81.47 -15.06
N TYR A 168 -13.19 -81.06 -14.04
CA TYR A 168 -13.40 -81.83 -12.80
C TYR A 168 -14.64 -82.74 -12.86
N ILE A 169 -15.46 -82.62 -13.92
CA ILE A 169 -16.72 -83.35 -14.09
C ILE A 169 -16.60 -84.48 -15.14
N SER A 170 -15.49 -84.50 -15.90
CA SER A 170 -15.12 -85.57 -16.84
C SER A 170 -14.23 -86.63 -16.19
#